data_AF-A0A0C3NJY6-F1
#
_entry.id   AF-A0A0C3NJY6-F1
#
_cell.length_a   1.000
_cell.length_b   1.000
_cell.length_c   1.000
_cell.angle_alpha   90.00
_cell.angle_beta   90.00
_cell.angle_gamma   90.00
#
_symmetry.space_group_name_H-M   'P 1'
#
loop_
_entity.id
_entity.type
_entity.pdbx_description
1 polymer ?
#
loop_
_entity_poly.entity_id
_entity_poly.type
_entity_poly.pdbx_seq_one_letter_code
_entity_poly.pdbx_strand_id
1 'polypeptide(L)' 'QVHANPYISLPDGMQIYPGIGLWHVYGHCTECFAYYDPNFTVVAGQVDREIMETLWSSLN' A
#
# COMPACT_ATOMS: atom_id res chain seq x y z
N GLN A 1 -3.12 6.93 13.34
CA GLN A 1 -4.28 7.72 12.88
C GLN A 1 -3.75 8.80 11.95
N VAL A 2 -4.33 8.96 10.76
CA VAL A 2 -3.93 10.04 9.84
C VAL A 2 -4.41 11.35 10.45
N HIS A 3 -3.49 12.26 10.78
CA HIS A 3 -3.84 13.56 11.33
C HIS A 3 -4.55 14.42 10.27
N ALA A 4 -5.59 15.14 10.66
CA ALA A 4 -6.34 16.03 9.76
C ALA A 4 -5.42 17.14 9.23
N ASN A 5 -5.30 17.24 7.90
CA ASN A 5 -4.56 18.29 7.22
C ASN A 5 -5.56 19.36 6.74
N PRO A 6 -5.30 20.66 6.92
CA PRO A 6 -6.21 21.73 6.46
C PRO A 6 -6.44 21.76 4.95
N TYR A 7 -5.57 21.13 4.15
CA TYR A 7 -5.64 21.08 2.69
C TYR A 7 -6.14 19.74 2.14
N ILE A 8 -6.27 18.70 2.97
CA ILE A 8 -6.74 17.37 2.57
C ILE A 8 -7.74 16.85 3.61
N SER A 9 -8.98 16.64 3.17
CA SER A 9 -10.00 15.92 3.90
C SER A 9 -10.18 14.52 3.31
N LEU A 10 -10.28 13.52 4.18
CA LEU A 10 -10.70 12.18 3.80
C LEU A 10 -12.21 12.05 4.01
N PRO A 11 -12.95 11.39 3.10
CA PRO A 11 -14.36 11.12 3.29
C PRO A 11 -14.62 10.30 4.55
N ASP A 12 -15.72 10.62 5.24
CA ASP A 12 -16.17 9.84 6.38
C ASP A 12 -16.47 8.40 5.95
N GLY A 13 -15.94 7.42 6.70
CA GLY A 13 -16.10 6.00 6.41
C GLY A 13 -15.19 5.46 5.30
N MET A 14 -14.24 6.25 4.78
CA MET A 14 -13.22 5.74 3.86
C MET A 14 -12.38 4.64 4.53
N GLN A 15 -12.38 3.45 3.94
CA GLN A 15 -11.54 2.34 4.39
C GLN A 15 -10.13 2.47 3.81
N ILE A 16 -9.14 2.60 4.69
CA ILE A 16 -7.73 2.63 4.32
C ILE A 16 -7.14 1.25 4.56
N TYR A 17 -6.67 0.61 3.51
CA TYR A 17 -5.94 -0.65 3.58
C TYR A 17 -4.44 -0.36 3.58
N PRO A 18 -3.71 -0.67 4.66
CA PRO A 18 -2.26 -0.50 4.69
C PRO A 18 -1.58 -1.55 3.80
N GLY A 19 -0.51 -1.17 3.11
CA GLY A 19 0.32 -2.08 2.32
C GLY A 19 1.79 -1.81 2.57
N ILE A 20 2.61 -2.85 2.43
CA ILE A 20 4.08 -2.78 2.52
C ILE A 20 4.64 -3.23 1.18
N GLY A 21 5.65 -2.54 0.67
CA GLY A 21 6.35 -2.97 -0.54
C GLY A 21 6.92 -4.37 -0.42
N LEU A 22 6.90 -5.17 -1.49
CA LEU A 22 7.21 -6.60 -1.41
C LEU A 22 8.60 -6.86 -0.84
N TRP A 23 9.59 -6.07 -1.24
CA TRP A 23 10.95 -6.22 -0.74
C TRP A 23 11.04 -6.08 0.79
N HIS A 24 10.26 -5.16 1.35
CA HIS A 24 10.21 -4.94 2.79
C HIS A 24 9.39 -6.01 3.52
N VAL A 25 8.27 -6.48 2.95
CA VAL A 25 7.43 -7.50 3.61
C VAL A 25 8.10 -8.87 3.63
N TYR A 26 8.85 -9.23 2.58
CA TYR A 26 9.62 -10.49 2.53
C TYR A 26 10.76 -10.53 3.55
N GLY A 27 11.36 -9.38 3.87
CA GLY A 27 12.40 -9.25 4.89
C GLY A 27 11.89 -9.10 6.33
N HIS A 28 10.57 -9.11 6.52
CA HIS A 28 9.95 -8.85 7.83
C HIS A 28 9.66 -10.16 8.61
N CYS A 29 8.40 -10.51 8.83
CA CYS A 29 7.94 -11.77 9.40
C CYS A 29 6.79 -12.34 8.56
N THR A 30 6.63 -13.66 8.56
CA THR A 30 5.70 -14.37 7.67
C THR A 30 4.23 -14.02 7.92
N GLU A 31 3.87 -13.67 9.15
CA GLU A 31 2.51 -13.30 9.53
C GLU A 31 2.06 -12.02 8.80
N CYS A 32 2.97 -11.06 8.62
CA CYS A 32 2.68 -9.80 7.92
C CYS A 32 2.51 -9.97 6.41
N PHE A 33 3.02 -11.06 5.83
CA PHE A 33 2.91 -11.33 4.40
C PHE A 33 1.45 -11.35 3.94
N ALA A 34 0.60 -12.13 4.61
CA ALA A 34 -0.81 -12.26 4.22
C ALA A 34 -1.65 -10.97 4.41
N TYR A 35 -1.22 -10.06 5.29
CA TYR A 35 -1.96 -8.84 5.61
C TYR A 35 -1.51 -7.61 4.84
N TYR A 36 -0.22 -7.53 4.50
CA TYR A 36 0.39 -6.32 3.97
C TYR A 36 1.01 -6.48 2.59
N ASP A 37 1.17 -7.71 2.09
CA ASP A 37 1.56 -7.90 0.70
C ASP A 37 0.41 -7.42 -0.21
N PRO A 38 0.64 -6.39 -1.05
CA PRO A 38 -0.37 -5.85 -1.95
C PRO A 38 -0.92 -6.88 -2.94
N ASN A 39 -0.23 -7.99 -3.22
CA ASN A 39 -0.71 -9.09 -4.04
C ASN A 39 -1.98 -9.76 -3.49
N PHE A 40 -2.23 -9.68 -2.18
CA PHE A 40 -3.45 -10.21 -1.55
C PHE A 40 -4.54 -9.16 -1.37
N THR A 41 -4.28 -7.90 -1.74
CA THR A 41 -5.26 -6.82 -1.65
C THR A 41 -6.10 -6.79 -2.93
N VAL A 42 -7.38 -7.12 -2.84
CA VAL A 42 -8.33 -7.24 -3.99
C VAL A 42 -8.38 -5.99 -4.89
N VAL A 43 -8.10 -4.82 -4.34
CA VAL A 43 -8.10 -3.53 -5.05
C VAL A 43 -6.71 -3.06 -5.52
N ALA A 44 -5.64 -3.74 -5.12
CA ALA A 44 -4.31 -3.46 -5.66
C ALA A 44 -4.21 -4.10 -7.04
N GLY A 45 -4.43 -3.29 -8.09
CA GLY A 45 -4.20 -3.74 -9.45
C GLY A 45 -2.75 -4.16 -9.63
N GLN A 46 -2.50 -5.42 -9.96
CA GLN A 46 -1.21 -5.88 -10.46
C GLN A 46 -1.02 -5.32 -11.87
N VAL A 47 -0.41 -4.15 -11.99
CA VAL A 47 0.09 -3.66 -13.27
C VAL A 47 1.50 -4.22 -13.44
N ASP A 48 1.62 -5.24 -14.30
CA ASP A 48 2.89 -5.82 -14.75
C ASP A 48 3.74 -6.63 -13.75
N ARG A 49 3.18 -7.08 -12.61
CA ARG A 49 3.93 -7.72 -11.50
C ARG A 49 5.03 -6.86 -10.90
N GLU A 50 5.17 -5.60 -11.35
CA GLU A 50 5.99 -4.60 -10.71
C GLU A 50 5.15 -3.82 -9.70
N ILE A 51 5.72 -3.70 -8.52
CA ILE A 51 5.15 -2.96 -7.39
C ILE A 51 5.16 -1.48 -7.78
N MET A 52 4.29 -0.68 -7.15
CA MET A 52 4.38 0.79 -7.09
C MET A 52 5.80 1.34 -6.87
N GLU A 53 6.73 0.54 -6.34
CA GLU A 53 8.14 0.88 -6.13
C GLU A 53 8.93 1.09 -7.44
N THR A 54 8.74 0.30 -8.52
CA THR A 54 9.50 0.55 -9.78
C THR A 54 9.01 1.84 -10.46
N LEU A 55 7.71 2.12 -10.36
CA LEU A 55 7.09 3.31 -10.95
C LEU A 55 7.27 4.57 -10.07
N TRP A 56 7.83 4.47 -8.87
CA TRP A 56 8.02 5.60 -7.96
C TRP A 56 8.77 6.76 -8.62
N SER A 57 9.79 6.46 -9.44
CA SER A 57 10.59 7.46 -10.16
C SER A 57 9.78 8.27 -11.18
N SER A 58 8.72 7.68 -11.75
CA SER A 58 7.87 8.31 -12.75
C SER A 58 6.63 8.97 -12.13
N LEU A 59 6.30 8.61 -10.88
CA LEU A 59 5.15 9.09 -10.12
C LEU A 59 5.50 10.21 -9.12
N ASN A 60 6.79 10.54 -8.95
CA ASN A 60 7.28 11.73 -8.23
C ASN A 60 7.71 12.81 -9.21
#